data_AF-A0A7S3HBN2-F1
#
_entry.id   AF-A0A7S3HBN2-F1
#
_cell.length_a   1.000
_cell.length_b   1.000
_cell.length_c   1.000
_cell.angle_alpha   90.00
_cell.angle_beta   90.00
_cell.angle_gamma   90.00
#
_symmetry.space_group_name_H-M   'P 1'
#
loop_
_entity.id
_entity.type
_entity.pdbx_description
1 polymer ?
#
loop_
_entity_poly.entity_id
_entity_poly.type
_entity_poly.pdbx_seq_one_letter_code
_entity_poly.pdbx_strand_id
1 'polypeptide(L)'
;AGMAGIACARTLVQAGHRVTVFEKSSQAGGRTATIVTPFGNFDAGAQYFTVRDPRFARAIDTVPGICKRWSANSVQVLDAAGRVAAAGLPHREAHWVAS
;
A
#
# COMPACT_ATOMS: atom_id res chain seq x y z
N ALA A 1 -4.01 -12.81 -1.12
CA ALA A 1 -5.17 -12.05 -0.61
C ALA A 1 -4.75 -10.60 -0.46
N GLY A 2 -5.66 -9.65 -0.64
CA GLY A 2 -5.38 -8.22 -0.45
C GLY A 2 -5.41 -7.77 1.02
N MET A 3 -4.98 -6.54 1.29
CA MET A 3 -4.88 -5.95 2.63
C MET A 3 -6.14 -6.10 3.49
N ALA A 4 -7.34 -5.89 2.92
CA ALA A 4 -8.59 -6.03 3.67
C ALA A 4 -8.82 -7.47 4.17
N GLY A 5 -8.55 -8.46 3.31
CA GLY A 5 -8.67 -9.88 3.67
C GLY A 5 -7.65 -10.29 4.72
N ILE A 6 -6.40 -9.84 4.59
CA ILE A 6 -5.35 -10.11 5.59
C ILE A 6 -5.65 -9.43 6.93
N ALA A 7 -6.15 -8.19 6.91
CA ALA A 7 -6.58 -7.51 8.12
C ALA A 7 -7.72 -8.24 8.83
N CYS A 8 -8.74 -8.69 8.09
CA CYS A 8 -9.84 -9.50 8.61
C CYS A 8 -9.32 -10.82 9.20
N ALA A 9 -8.50 -11.56 8.45
CA ALA A 9 -7.93 -12.83 8.89
C ALA A 9 -7.11 -12.66 10.18
N ARG A 10 -6.27 -11.62 10.26
CA ARG A 10 -5.49 -11.31 11.47
C ARG A 10 -6.40 -11.05 12.66
N THR A 11 -7.45 -10.25 12.50
CA THR A 11 -8.41 -9.96 13.58
C THR A 11 -9.10 -11.23 14.07
N LEU A 12 -9.53 -12.11 13.16
CA LEU A 12 -10.15 -13.38 13.52
C LEU A 12 -9.19 -14.34 14.23
N VAL A 13 -7.93 -14.41 13.78
CA VAL A 13 -6.89 -15.18 14.47
C VAL A 13 -6.63 -14.64 15.87
N GLN A 14 -6.57 -13.31 16.04
CA GLN A 14 -6.43 -12.68 17.36
C GLN A 14 -7.62 -12.96 18.29
N ALA A 15 -8.81 -13.18 17.74
CA ALA A 15 -9.99 -13.62 18.48
C ALA A 15 -10.03 -15.14 18.77
N GLY A 16 -9.00 -15.90 18.39
CA GLY A 16 -8.88 -17.33 18.66
C GLY A 16 -9.49 -18.24 17.59
N HIS A 17 -9.91 -17.70 16.45
CA HIS A 17 -10.44 -18.52 15.36
C HIS A 17 -9.34 -19.10 14.48
N ARG A 18 -9.53 -20.35 14.03
CA ARG A 18 -8.71 -20.94 12.97
C ARG A 18 -9.16 -20.40 11.61
N VAL A 19 -8.27 -19.71 10.91
CA VAL A 19 -8.56 -19.06 9.63
C VAL A 19 -7.71 -19.68 8.52
N THR A 20 -8.35 -19.99 7.39
CA THR A 20 -7.67 -20.36 6.15
C THR A 20 -7.94 -19.29 5.10
N VAL A 21 -6.89 -18.75 4.49
CA VAL A 21 -6.99 -17.72 3.44
C VAL A 21 -6.63 -18.33 2.10
N PHE A 22 -7.51 -18.17 1.11
CA PHE A 22 -7.25 -18.58 -0.26
C PHE A 22 -6.87 -17.37 -1.12
N GLU A 23 -5.88 -17.54 -1.98
CA GLU A 23 -5.45 -16.56 -2.98
C GLU A 23 -5.19 -17.30 -4.29
N LYS A 24 -5.67 -16.73 -5.39
CA LYS A 24 -5.49 -17.30 -6.72
C LYS A 24 -4.06 -17.13 -7.21
N SER A 25 -3.43 -16.01 -6.85
CA SER A 25 -2.08 -15.64 -7.25
C SER A 25 -1.02 -16.41 -6.45
N SER A 26 0.22 -16.43 -6.94
CA SER A 26 1.34 -17.07 -6.26
C SER A 26 1.75 -16.39 -4.95
N GLN A 27 1.32 -15.14 -4.73
CA GLN A 27 1.63 -14.36 -3.53
C GLN A 27 0.42 -13.56 -3.04
N ALA A 28 0.40 -13.28 -1.74
CA ALA A 28 -0.53 -12.32 -1.15
C ALA A 28 -0.11 -10.87 -1.44
N GLY A 29 -1.04 -9.93 -1.27
CA GLY A 29 -0.86 -8.50 -1.54
C GLY A 29 -2.02 -7.91 -2.32
N GLY A 30 -2.57 -8.63 -3.30
CA GLY A 30 -3.63 -8.09 -4.16
C GLY A 30 -3.15 -6.79 -4.82
N ARG A 31 -3.91 -5.69 -4.69
CA ARG A 31 -3.52 -4.37 -5.25
C ARG A 31 -2.32 -3.71 -4.55
N THR A 32 -1.82 -4.27 -3.45
CA THR A 32 -0.59 -3.78 -2.79
C THR A 32 0.60 -4.71 -3.03
N ALA A 33 0.50 -5.63 -3.99
CA ALA A 33 1.62 -6.48 -4.37
C ALA A 33 2.59 -5.71 -5.27
N THR A 34 3.89 -5.89 -5.03
CA THR A 34 4.95 -5.40 -5.90
C THR A 34 5.19 -6.39 -7.03
N ILE A 35 5.24 -5.90 -8.25
CA ILE A 35 5.65 -6.69 -9.42
C ILE A 35 7.17 -6.63 -9.52
N VAL A 36 7.81 -7.78 -9.38
CA VAL A 36 9.27 -7.92 -9.50
C VAL A 36 9.61 -8.30 -10.93
N THR A 37 10.53 -7.56 -11.55
CA THR A 37 11.00 -7.83 -12.92
C THR A 37 12.53 -7.75 -12.98
N PRO A 38 13.16 -8.29 -14.04
CA PRO A 38 14.61 -8.10 -14.26
C PRO A 38 15.05 -6.64 -14.37
N PHE A 39 14.13 -5.72 -14.63
CA PHE A 39 14.40 -4.29 -14.83
C PHE A 39 14.03 -3.43 -13.61
N GLY A 40 13.71 -4.07 -12.49
CA GLY A 40 13.30 -3.40 -11.26
C GLY A 40 11.90 -3.81 -10.80
N ASN A 41 11.49 -3.20 -9.70
CA ASN A 41 10.25 -3.50 -9.00
C ASN A 41 9.24 -2.37 -9.20
N PHE A 42 7.97 -2.71 -9.39
CA PHE A 42 6.91 -1.75 -9.65
C PHE A 42 5.65 -2.07 -8.85
N ASP A 43 5.11 -1.05 -8.18
CA ASP A 43 3.80 -1.13 -7.53
C ASP A 43 2.71 -0.72 -8.53
N ALA A 44 2.21 -1.68 -9.30
CA ALA A 44 1.21 -1.42 -10.36
C ALA A 44 -0.19 -1.09 -9.83
N GLY A 45 -0.45 -1.35 -8.55
CA GLY A 45 -1.70 -1.02 -7.88
C GLY A 45 -1.56 0.24 -7.01
N ALA A 46 -1.43 0.04 -5.70
CA ALA A 46 -1.24 1.13 -4.76
C ALA A 46 0.21 1.66 -4.81
N GLN A 47 0.40 2.84 -5.40
CA GLN A 47 1.72 3.46 -5.56
C GLN A 47 2.26 4.04 -4.25
N TYR A 48 1.36 4.58 -3.43
CA TYR A 48 1.62 5.07 -2.09
C TYR A 48 0.29 5.04 -1.32
N PHE A 49 0.36 5.29 -0.03
CA PHE A 49 -0.83 5.50 0.80
C PHE A 49 -0.62 6.66 1.77
N THR A 50 -1.72 7.13 2.35
CA THR A 50 -1.67 8.10 3.45
C THR A 50 -2.28 7.51 4.70
N VAL A 51 -1.90 8.07 5.86
CA VAL A 51 -2.36 7.62 7.16
C VAL A 51 -3.22 8.72 7.79
N ARG A 52 -4.54 8.60 7.61
CA ARG A 52 -5.53 9.57 8.12
C ARG A 52 -6.24 9.06 9.38
N ASP A 53 -6.45 7.75 9.47
CA ASP A 53 -7.18 7.12 10.57
C ASP A 53 -6.21 6.72 11.70
N PRO A 54 -6.46 7.15 12.96
CA PRO A 54 -5.61 6.78 14.10
C PRO A 54 -5.46 5.26 14.31
N ARG A 55 -6.48 4.46 13.97
CA ARG A 55 -6.42 3.00 14.06
C ARG A 55 -5.45 2.42 13.03
N PHE A 56 -5.36 3.03 11.86
CA PHE A 56 -4.39 2.62 10.86
C PHE A 56 -2.97 3.04 11.25
N ALA A 57 -2.79 4.22 11.84
CA ALA A 57 -1.51 4.62 12.42
C ALA A 57 -1.02 3.60 13.46
N ARG A 58 -1.89 3.20 14.40
CA ARG A 58 -1.58 2.16 15.39
C ARG A 58 -1.26 0.81 14.75
N ALA A 59 -1.87 0.47 13.61
CA ALA A 59 -1.54 -0.75 12.88
C ALA A 59 -0.13 -0.68 12.27
N ILE A 60 0.26 0.45 11.68
CA ILE A 60 1.61 0.66 11.14
C ILE A 60 2.68 0.61 12.25
N ASP A 61 2.39 1.15 13.43
CA ASP A 61 3.31 1.11 14.57
C ASP A 61 3.68 -0.32 15.01
N THR A 62 2.84 -1.33 14.70
CA THR A 62 3.13 -2.74 15.03
C THR A 62 4.15 -3.40 14.10
N VAL A 63 4.51 -2.73 13.00
CA VAL A 63 5.36 -3.28 11.94
C VAL A 63 6.45 -2.27 11.55
N PRO A 64 7.35 -1.93 12.48
CA PRO A 64 8.41 -0.95 12.19
C PRO A 64 9.29 -1.42 11.03
N GLY A 65 9.68 -0.47 10.18
CA GLY A 65 10.63 -0.71 9.08
C GLY A 65 10.03 -1.22 7.77
N ILE A 66 8.75 -1.60 7.70
CA ILE A 66 8.15 -2.12 6.45
C ILE A 66 7.72 -1.02 5.46
N CYS A 67 7.53 0.20 5.96
CA CYS A 67 7.19 1.35 5.14
C CYS A 67 7.95 2.59 5.61
N LYS A 68 8.14 3.53 4.68
CA LYS A 68 8.82 4.79 4.92
C LYS A 68 8.06 5.93 4.27
N ARG A 69 8.29 7.14 4.76
CA ARG A 69 7.81 8.35 4.08
C ARG A 69 8.47 8.44 2.72
N TRP A 70 7.66 8.69 1.70
CA TRP A 70 8.14 8.89 0.35
C TRP A 70 8.72 10.30 0.21
N SER A 71 9.95 10.40 -0.31
CA SER A 71 10.67 11.65 -0.49
C SER A 71 10.31 12.40 -1.78
N ALA A 72 9.30 11.94 -2.54
CA ALA A 72 8.88 12.62 -3.75
C ALA A 72 8.10 13.89 -3.42
N ASN A 73 8.61 15.02 -3.90
CA ASN A 73 8.08 16.35 -3.60
C ASN A 73 7.02 16.82 -4.60
N SER A 74 6.73 16.04 -5.65
CA SER A 74 5.72 16.36 -6.66
C SER A 74 5.09 15.09 -7.24
N VAL A 75 3.80 14.89 -6.99
CA VAL A 75 2.98 13.92 -7.73
C VAL A 75 2.37 14.66 -8.91
N GLN A 76 2.57 14.20 -10.13
CA GLN A 76 1.91 14.73 -11.32
C GLN A 76 0.98 13.66 -11.89
N VAL A 77 -0.25 14.06 -12.22
CA VAL A 77 -1.16 13.19 -12.98
C VAL A 77 -0.97 13.54 -14.45
N LEU A 78 -0.64 12.55 -15.28
CA LEU A 78 -0.51 12.73 -16.72
C LEU A 78 -1.76 12.19 -17.45
N ASP A 79 -2.17 12.87 -18.51
CA ASP A 79 -3.19 12.35 -19.45
C ASP A 79 -2.59 11.31 -20.41
N ALA A 80 -3.44 10.74 -21.29
CA ALA A 80 -3.02 9.76 -22.28
C ALA A 80 -2.00 10.30 -23.31
N ALA A 81 -1.86 11.63 -23.44
CA ALA A 81 -0.88 12.29 -24.30
C ALA A 81 0.40 12.69 -23.54
N GLY A 82 0.52 12.33 -22.25
CA GLY A 82 1.67 12.63 -21.40
C GLY A 82 1.69 14.05 -20.84
N ARG A 83 0.58 14.80 -20.92
CA ARG A 83 0.49 16.18 -20.42
C ARG A 83 -0.01 16.20 -18.98
N VAL A 84 0.39 17.20 -18.20
CA VAL A 84 -0.07 17.35 -16.82
C VAL A 84 -1.58 17.65 -16.79
N ALA A 85 -2.35 16.73 -16.21
CA ALA A 85 -3.79 16.78 -16.10
C ALA A 85 -4.29 17.37 -14.77
N ALA A 86 -3.46 17.36 -13.72
CA ALA A 86 -3.79 17.96 -12.42
C ALA A 86 -2.52 18.43 -11.67
N ALA A 87 -2.65 19.55 -10.95
CA ALA A 87 -1.63 20.01 -10.01
C ALA A 87 -1.46 18.99 -8.87
N GLY A 88 -0.23 18.79 -8.41
CA GLY A 88 0.09 17.78 -7.39
C GLY A 88 -0.68 17.97 -6.09
N LEU A 89 -0.91 16.85 -5.40
CA LEU A 89 -1.61 16.84 -4.12
C LEU A 89 -0.92 17.77 -3.10
N PRO A 90 -1.69 18.46 -2.25
CA PRO A 90 -1.15 19.46 -1.32
C PRO A 90 -0.07 18.87 -0.40
N HIS A 91 1.05 19.59 -0.29
CA HIS A 91 2.30 19.24 0.41
C HIS A 91 2.21 18.79 1.89
N ARG A 92 1.04 18.79 2.51
CA ARG A 92 0.91 18.60 3.97
C ARG A 92 0.66 17.15 4.39
N GLU A 93 0.25 16.28 3.47
CA GLU A 93 -0.02 14.88 3.82
C GLU A 93 1.18 14.00 3.50
N ALA A 94 1.69 13.28 4.50
CA ALA A 94 2.80 12.36 4.29
C ALA A 94 2.34 11.17 3.44
N HIS A 95 2.98 11.00 2.28
CA HIS A 95 2.86 9.81 1.47
C HIS A 95 3.80 8.73 2.02
N TRP A 96 3.30 7.49 2.09
CA TRP A 96 4.04 6.33 2.55
C TRP A 96 4.18 5.31 1.42
N VAL A 97 5.37 4.73 1.31
CA VAL A 97 5.72 3.66 0.37
C VAL A 97 6.33 2.50 1.14
N ALA A 98 6.37 1.31 0.53
CA ALA A 98 7.13 0.19 1.08
C ALA A 98 8.62 0.56 1.22
N SER A 99 9.28 0.02 2.25
CA SER A 99 10.69 0.30 2.54
C SER A 99 11.64 -0.38 1.57
#